data_AF-F3KJ06-F1
#
_entry.id   AF-F3KJ06-F1
#
_cell.length_a   1.000
_cell.length_b   1.000
_cell.length_c   1.000
_cell.angle_alpha   90.00
_cell.angle_beta   90.00
_cell.angle_gamma   90.00
#
_symmetry.space_group_name_H-M   'P 1'
#
loop_
_entity.id
_entity.type
_entity.pdbx_description
1 polymer ?
#
loop_
_entity_poly.entity_id
_entity_poly.type
_entity_poly.pdbx_seq_one_letter_code
_entity_poly.pdbx_strand_id
1 'polypeptide(L)' 'MPGIDGLTVLEAIVKDDPATKVIMTTAYDDDQNLINDIMRRGAFSFVPKPMNRINLLKVIADALRERKNSKFYGQIIPKK' A
#
# COMPACT_ATOMS: atom_id res chain seq x y z
N MET A 1 11.67 -11.37 -3.77
CA MET A 1 12.26 -12.31 -2.77
C MET A 1 12.58 -13.60 -3.52
N PRO A 2 13.66 -14.32 -3.21
CA PRO A 2 13.87 -15.64 -3.80
C PRO A 2 12.67 -16.53 -3.42
N GLY A 3 11.93 -17.02 -4.41
CA GLY A 3 10.84 -17.98 -4.21
C GLY A 3 9.46 -17.44 -3.83
N ILE A 4 9.30 -16.14 -3.56
CA ILE A 4 7.99 -15.52 -3.27
C ILE A 4 7.80 -14.25 -4.08
N ASP A 5 6.66 -14.18 -4.76
CA ASP A 5 6.22 -13.03 -5.55
C ASP A 5 5.67 -11.91 -4.66
N GLY A 6 5.89 -10.66 -5.07
CA GLY A 6 5.47 -9.49 -4.32
C GLY A 6 3.95 -9.36 -4.20
N LEU A 7 3.19 -9.81 -5.20
CA LEU A 7 1.72 -9.76 -5.16
C LEU A 7 1.17 -10.78 -4.16
N THR A 8 1.76 -11.96 -4.07
CA THR A 8 1.38 -12.96 -3.06
C THR A 8 1.59 -12.42 -1.63
N VAL A 9 2.68 -11.69 -1.39
CA VAL A 9 2.92 -11.03 -0.10
C VAL A 9 1.89 -9.94 0.18
N LEU A 10 1.58 -9.11 -0.83
CA LEU A 10 0.56 -8.07 -0.71
C LEU A 10 -0.78 -8.66 -0.29
N GLU A 11 -1.24 -9.70 -0.98
CA GLU A 11 -2.51 -10.37 -0.66
C GLU A 11 -2.52 -10.98 0.74
N ALA A 12 -1.41 -11.60 1.15
CA ALA A 12 -1.27 -12.16 2.49
C ALA A 12 -1.36 -11.08 3.57
N ILE A 13 -0.68 -9.94 3.39
CA ILE A 13 -0.73 -8.82 4.33
C ILE A 13 -2.13 -8.22 4.41
N VAL A 14 -2.76 -7.95 3.27
CA VAL A 14 -4.10 -7.35 3.22
C VAL A 14 -5.15 -8.29 3.82
N LYS A 15 -5.00 -9.61 3.65
CA LYS A 15 -5.86 -10.62 4.26
C LYS A 15 -5.69 -10.70 5.77
N ASP A 16 -4.46 -10.56 6.27
CA ASP A 16 -4.14 -10.63 7.70
C ASP A 16 -4.61 -9.37 8.45
N ASP A 17 -4.30 -8.18 7.91
CA ASP A 17 -4.75 -6.90 8.45
C ASP A 17 -5.07 -5.89 7.33
N PRO A 18 -6.36 -5.71 6.97
CA PRO A 18 -6.79 -4.73 5.97
C PRO A 18 -6.45 -3.26 6.34
N ALA A 19 -6.13 -2.96 7.60
CA ALA A 19 -5.72 -1.62 8.01
C ALA A 19 -4.23 -1.34 7.73
N THR A 20 -3.44 -2.37 7.41
CA THR A 20 -2.03 -2.21 7.06
C THR A 20 -1.90 -1.57 5.69
N LYS A 21 -1.11 -0.48 5.62
CA LYS A 21 -0.86 0.25 4.38
C LYS A 21 0.40 -0.30 3.71
N VAL A 22 0.23 -0.92 2.55
CA VAL A 22 1.33 -1.52 1.77
C VAL A 22 1.71 -0.60 0.62
N ILE A 23 2.98 -0.19 0.57
CA ILE A 23 3.53 0.59 -0.54
C ILE A 23 4.37 -0.35 -1.40
N MET A 24 3.95 -0.56 -2.65
CA MET A 24 4.64 -1.46 -3.57
C MET A 24 5.81 -0.76 -4.25
N THR A 25 6.87 -1.50 -4.56
CA THR A 25 8.00 -0.98 -5.36
C THR A 25 8.22 -1.84 -6.59
N THR A 26 8.20 -1.24 -7.77
CA THR A 26 8.28 -1.94 -9.08
C THR A 26 9.38 -1.34 -9.95
N ALA A 27 9.98 -2.13 -10.84
CA ALA A 27 10.90 -1.64 -11.88
C ALA A 27 10.18 -1.18 -13.17
N TYR A 28 8.87 -1.42 -13.26
CA TYR A 28 8.05 -1.03 -14.41
C TYR A 28 7.14 0.12 -13.98
N ASP A 29 7.51 1.34 -14.37
CA ASP A 29 6.80 2.59 -14.06
C ASP A 29 5.64 2.90 -15.02
N ASP A 30 5.63 2.30 -16.22
CA ASP A 30 4.66 2.62 -17.27
C ASP A 30 3.59 1.53 -17.53
N ASP A 31 3.64 0.38 -16.83
CA ASP A 31 2.62 -0.66 -16.96
C ASP A 31 1.37 -0.33 -16.13
N GLN A 32 0.46 0.43 -16.75
CA GLN A 32 -0.82 0.81 -16.16
C GLN A 32 -1.68 -0.40 -15.74
N ASN A 33 -1.59 -1.53 -16.44
CA ASN A 33 -2.36 -2.72 -16.09
C ASN A 33 -1.84 -3.35 -14.80
N LEU A 34 -0.52 -3.47 -14.68
CA LEU A 34 0.13 -3.94 -13.46
C LEU A 34 -0.17 -3.02 -12.27
N ILE A 35 -0.08 -1.70 -12.46
CA ILE A 35 -0.41 -0.72 -11.42
C ILE A 35 -1.87 -0.88 -10.98
N ASN A 36 -2.80 -0.95 -11.93
CA ASN A 36 -4.22 -1.14 -11.62
C ASN A 36 -4.48 -2.46 -10.88
N ASP A 37 -3.81 -3.55 -11.25
CA ASP A 37 -3.93 -4.84 -10.55
C ASP A 37 -3.40 -4.76 -9.12
N ILE A 38 -2.22 -4.16 -8.92
CA ILE A 38 -1.63 -3.92 -7.59
C ILE A 38 -2.58 -3.14 -6.69
N MET A 39 -3.17 -2.05 -7.21
CA MET A 39 -4.12 -1.24 -6.45
C MET A 39 -5.41 -2.00 -6.12
N ARG A 40 -5.93 -2.80 -7.06
CA ARG A 40 -7.11 -3.66 -6.82
C ARG A 40 -6.87 -4.70 -5.73
N ARG A 41 -5.65 -5.21 -5.60
CA ARG A 41 -5.24 -6.16 -4.55
C ARG A 41 -5.02 -5.53 -3.17
N GLY A 42 -5.25 -4.22 -3.02
CA GLY A 42 -5.23 -3.54 -1.73
C GLY A 42 -3.91 -2.85 -1.39
N ALA A 43 -3.02 -2.64 -2.37
CA ALA A 43 -1.89 -1.74 -2.15
C ALA A 43 -2.40 -0.32 -1.89
N PHE A 44 -1.75 0.36 -0.95
CA PHE A 44 -2.04 1.77 -0.66
C PHE A 44 -1.52 2.68 -1.76
N SER A 45 -0.31 2.38 -2.25
CA SER A 45 0.35 3.16 -3.30
C SER A 45 1.52 2.36 -3.89
N PHE A 46 2.17 2.91 -4.92
CA PHE A 46 3.36 2.34 -5.51
C PHE A 46 4.44 3.42 -5.69
N VAL A 47 5.70 2.99 -5.68
CA VAL A 47 6.86 3.84 -5.97
C VAL A 47 7.76 3.12 -6.97
N PRO A 48 8.00 3.67 -8.16
CA PRO A 48 8.85 3.04 -9.15
C PRO A 48 10.33 3.06 -8.72
N LYS A 49 11.11 2.10 -9.23
CA LYS A 49 12.56 2.04 -9.11
C LYS A 49 13.20 2.68 -10.35
N PRO A 50 14.28 3.47 -10.19
CA PRO A 50 14.92 3.83 -8.93
C PRO A 50 14.06 4.79 -8.10
N MET A 51 14.02 4.55 -6.78
CA MET A 51 13.10 5.26 -5.91
C MET A 51 13.54 6.72 -5.73
N ASN A 52 12.72 7.65 -6.21
CA ASN A 52 12.90 9.06 -5.88
C ASN A 52 12.58 9.30 -4.39
N ARG A 53 13.56 9.81 -3.63
CA ARG A 53 13.43 10.03 -2.17
C ARG A 53 12.26 10.97 -1.81
N ILE A 54 12.05 12.02 -2.60
CA ILE A 54 10.97 12.99 -2.36
C ILE A 54 9.62 12.30 -2.54
N ASN A 55 9.46 11.52 -3.61
CA ASN A 55 8.23 10.78 -3.85
C ASN A 55 7.97 9.74 -2.75
N LEU A 56 9.00 8.97 -2.36
CA LEU A 56 8.88 7.99 -1.29
C LEU A 56 8.44 8.63 0.04
N LEU A 57 9.06 9.73 0.43
CA LEU A 57 8.69 10.45 1.66
C LEU A 57 7.26 10.98 1.60
N LYS A 58 6.82 11.47 0.44
CA LYS A 58 5.43 11.92 0.23
C LYS A 58 4.45 10.77 0.42
N VAL A 59 4.67 9.63 -0.23
CA VAL A 59 3.81 8.45 -0.14
C VAL A 59 3.74 7.90 1.29
N ILE A 60 4.86 7.88 2.01
CA ILE A 60 4.90 7.48 3.42
C ILE A 60 4.09 8.46 4.29
N ALA A 61 4.24 9.78 4.08
CA ALA A 61 3.50 10.78 4.84
C ALA A 61 1.99 10.64 4.61
N ASP A 62 1.56 10.40 3.38
CA ASP A 62 0.16 10.20 3.02
C ASP A 62 -0.40 8.91 3.66
N ALA A 63 0.36 7.81 3.66
CA ALA A 63 -0.02 6.56 4.32
C ALA A 63 -0.23 6.74 5.84
N LEU A 64 0.66 7.50 6.49
CA LEU A 64 0.56 7.79 7.92
C LEU A 64 -0.63 8.70 8.27
N ARG A 65 -0.94 9.68 7.41
CA ARG A 65 -2.11 10.56 7.57
C ARG A 65 -3.41 9.78 7.45
N GLU A 66 -3.55 8.96 6.42
CA GLU A 66 -4.77 8.16 6.23
C GLU A 66 -4.98 7.19 7.40
N ARG A 67 -3.92 6.52 7.86
CA ARG A 67 -4.00 5.64 9.04
C ARG A 67 -4.50 6.37 10.29
N LYS A 68 -4.06 7.61 10.52
CA LYS A 68 -4.54 8.43 11.64
C LYS A 68 -6.02 8.76 11.50
N ASN A 69 -6.46 9.12 10.30
CA ASN A 69 -7.87 9.43 10.01
C ASN A 69 -8.76 8.19 10.19
N SER A 70 -8.36 7.02 9.68
CA SER A 70 -9.11 5.77 9.85
C SER A 70 -9.25 5.36 11.32
N LYS A 71 -8.23 5.59 12.15
CA LYS A 71 -8.32 5.37 13.61
C LYS A 71 -9.24 6.37 14.32
N PHE A 72 -9.32 7.61 13.83
CA PHE A 72 -10.22 8.62 14.38
C PHE A 72 -11.69 8.25 14.15
N TYR A 73 -12.05 7.78 12.95
CA TYR A 73 -13.41 7.30 12.66
C TYR A 73 -13.73 5.97 13.37
N GLY A 74 -12.77 5.06 13.53
CA GLY A 74 -12.95 3.79 14.24
C GLY A 74 -13.18 3.94 15.76
N GLN A 75 -12.88 5.10 16.36
CA GLN A 75 -13.20 5.41 17.76
C GLN A 75 -14.57 6.05 17.96
N ILE A 76 -15.19 6.60 16.90
CA ILE A 76 -16.48 7.30 16.97
C ILE A 76 -17.66 6.34 16.78
N ILE A 77 -17.44 5.18 16.14
CA ILE A 77 -18.48 4.15 15.98
C ILE A 77 -18.35 3.15 17.14
N PRO A 78 -19.27 3.15 18.12
CA PRO A 78 -19.26 2.13 19.17
C PRO A 78 -19.47 0.76 18.52
N LYS A 79 -18.58 -0.18 18.81
CA LYS A 79 -18.83 -1.60 18.48
C LYS A 79 -20.12 -2.00 19.20
N LYS A 80 -21.14 -2.39 18.42
CA LYS A 80 -22.34 -3.07 18.93
C LYS A 80 -21.96 -4.40 19.55
#